data_AF-A0A955EX67-F1
#
_entry.id   AF-A0A955EX67-F1
#
_cell.length_a   1.000
_cell.length_b   1.000
_cell.length_c   1.000
_cell.angle_alpha   90.00
_cell.angle_beta   90.00
_cell.angle_gamma   90.00
#
_symmetry.space_group_name_H-M   'P 1'
#
loop_
_entity.id
_entity.type
_entity.pdbx_description
1 polymer ?
#
loop_
_entity_poly.entity_id
_entity_poly.type
_entity_poly.pdbx_seq_one_letter_code
_entity_poly.pdbx_strand_id
1 'polypeptide(L)'
;MSKNNYEVVIISESIVGSIVKDLVTFLMFAGLLYFNHKVLSGNGWIDFLFIGMVFLALLGRNSGRVFSGKRVDAIKWLQSNGKDLR
;
A
#
# COMPACT_ATOMS: atom_id res chain seq x y z
N MET A 1 -21.26 -22.77 17.54
CA MET A 1 -20.48 -22.28 16.38
C MET A 1 -19.89 -20.93 16.77
N SER A 2 -18.56 -20.80 16.91
CA SER A 2 -17.95 -19.53 17.30
C SER A 2 -18.16 -18.50 16.20
N LYS A 3 -18.81 -17.38 16.53
CA LYS A 3 -18.83 -16.19 15.65
C LYS A 3 -17.39 -15.71 15.53
N ASN A 4 -16.70 -16.08 14.45
CA ASN A 4 -15.45 -15.44 14.07
C ASN A 4 -15.81 -14.00 13.66
N ASN A 5 -15.69 -13.08 14.61
CA ASN A 5 -15.84 -11.65 14.37
C ASN A 5 -14.64 -11.20 13.53
N TYR A 6 -14.77 -11.27 12.21
CA TYR A 6 -13.82 -10.67 11.29
C TYR A 6 -14.01 -9.15 11.34
N GLU A 7 -13.11 -8.47 12.04
CA GLU A 7 -12.99 -7.01 12.03
C GLU A 7 -12.45 -6.58 10.66
N VAL A 8 -13.29 -5.90 9.89
CA VAL A 8 -12.94 -5.39 8.56
C VAL A 8 -12.71 -3.89 8.73
N VAL A 9 -11.45 -3.47 8.66
CA VAL A 9 -11.09 -2.05 8.71
C VAL A 9 -11.31 -1.45 7.33
N ILE A 10 -12.33 -0.58 7.22
CA ILE A 10 -12.65 0.15 5.99
C ILE A 10 -11.88 1.48 6.02
N ILE A 11 -10.85 1.60 5.20
CA ILE A 11 -10.11 2.85 5.04
C ILE A 11 -10.66 3.56 3.81
N SER A 12 -11.41 4.64 4.03
CA SER A 12 -11.84 5.52 2.94
C SER A 12 -10.62 6.24 2.40
N GLU A 13 -10.17 5.85 1.21
CA GLU A 13 -9.01 6.45 0.57
C GLU A 13 -9.36 7.86 0.10
N SER A 14 -8.75 8.88 0.71
CA SER A 14 -8.91 10.27 0.28
C SER A 14 -7.99 10.55 -0.89
N ILE A 15 -8.39 11.47 -1.78
CA ILE A 15 -7.57 11.91 -2.93
C ILE A 15 -6.20 12.40 -2.44
N VAL A 16 -6.18 13.17 -1.35
CA VAL A 16 -4.96 13.63 -0.70
C VAL A 16 -4.10 12.47 -0.19
N GLY A 17 -4.71 11.45 0.41
CA GLY A 17 -4.00 10.25 0.86
C GLY A 17 -3.35 9.47 -0.29
N SER A 18 -4.01 9.37 -1.44
CA SER A 18 -3.45 8.75 -2.65
C SER A 18 -2.25 9.54 -3.17
N ILE A 19 -2.40 10.85 -3.31
CA ILE A 19 -1.31 11.74 -3.78
C ILE A 19 -0.09 11.64 -2.84
N VAL A 20 -0.31 11.60 -1.52
CA VAL A 20 0.78 11.44 -0.55
C VAL A 20 1.46 10.08 -0.69
N LYS A 21 0.72 8.98 -0.89
CA LYS A 21 1.32 7.65 -1.12
C LYS A 21 2.17 7.63 -2.38
N ASP A 22 1.69 8.25 -3.46
CA ASP A 22 2.42 8.31 -4.74
C ASP A 22 3.69 9.16 -4.60
N LEU A 23 3.58 10.32 -3.93
CA LEU A 23 4.72 11.18 -3.66
C LEU A 23 5.78 10.49 -2.81
N VAL A 24 5.38 9.77 -1.75
CA VAL A 24 6.31 9.02 -0.90
C VAL A 24 6.98 7.91 -1.70
N THR A 25 6.23 7.18 -2.53
CA THR A 25 6.80 6.13 -3.39
C THR A 25 7.81 6.73 -4.38
N PHE A 26 7.46 7.84 -5.02
CA PHE A 26 8.36 8.55 -5.93
C PHE A 26 9.64 9.01 -5.23
N LEU A 27 9.52 9.65 -4.05
CA LEU A 27 10.67 10.11 -3.27
C LEU A 27 11.56 8.95 -2.81
N MET A 28 10.98 7.79 -2.51
CA MET A 28 11.74 6.59 -2.15
C MET A 28 12.62 6.12 -3.31
N PHE A 29 12.05 6.00 -4.51
CA PHE A 29 12.83 5.63 -5.70
C PHE A 29 13.88 6.71 -6.04
N ALA A 30 13.48 7.98 -6.10
CA ALA A 30 14.38 9.08 -6.42
C ALA A 30 15.53 9.20 -5.41
N GLY A 31 15.23 9.04 -4.12
CA GLY A 31 16.22 9.08 -3.05
C GLY A 31 17.23 7.94 -3.15
N LEU A 32 16.79 6.72 -3.43
CA LEU A 32 17.67 5.56 -3.58
C LEU A 32 18.57 5.66 -4.82
N LEU A 33 18.01 6.09 -5.97
CA LEU A 33 18.80 6.32 -7.19
C LEU A 33 19.81 7.45 -6.98
N TYR A 34 19.40 8.55 -6.35
CA TYR A 34 20.30 9.65 -6.02
C TYR A 34 21.41 9.21 -5.05
N PHE A 35 21.06 8.43 -4.03
CA PHE A 35 22.01 7.89 -3.08
C PHE A 35 23.02 6.96 -3.77
N ASN A 36 22.56 6.06 -4.65
CA ASN A 36 23.45 5.21 -5.42
C ASN A 36 24.40 6.04 -6.30
N HIS A 37 23.86 7.02 -7.02
CA HIS A 37 24.66 7.87 -7.89
C HIS A 37 25.71 8.69 -7.12
N LYS A 38 25.34 9.27 -5.97
CA LYS A 38 26.20 10.19 -5.23
C LYS A 38 27.17 9.51 -4.26
N VAL A 39 26.78 8.39 -3.65
CA VAL A 39 27.53 7.73 -2.57
C VAL A 39 28.14 6.40 -3.02
N LEU A 40 27.54 5.70 -3.98
CA LEU A 40 27.99 4.39 -4.46
C LEU A 40 28.41 4.41 -5.94
N SER A 41 28.82 5.58 -6.43
CA SER A 41 29.39 5.80 -7.76
C SER A 41 28.46 5.45 -8.94
N GLY A 42 27.16 5.29 -8.70
CA GLY A 42 26.18 5.00 -9.75
C GLY A 42 26.27 3.60 -10.34
N ASN A 43 26.58 2.59 -9.52
CA ASN A 43 26.62 1.20 -9.97
C ASN A 43 25.21 0.68 -10.30
N GLY A 44 24.97 0.31 -11.55
CA GLY A 44 23.66 -0.19 -12.00
C GLY A 44 23.20 -1.49 -11.30
N TRP A 45 24.12 -2.31 -10.78
CA TRP A 45 23.74 -3.49 -9.98
C TRP A 45 23.12 -3.10 -8.64
N ILE A 46 23.57 -1.99 -8.06
CA ILE A 46 23.04 -1.47 -6.80
C ILE A 46 21.66 -0.86 -7.03
N ASP A 47 21.46 -0.17 -8.16
CA ASP A 47 20.12 0.29 -8.56
C ASP A 47 19.13 -0.87 -8.69
N PHE A 48 19.54 -1.97 -9.33
CA PHE A 48 18.70 -3.16 -9.44
C PHE A 48 18.31 -3.73 -8.07
N LEU A 49 19.26 -3.81 -7.14
CA LEU A 49 19.01 -4.27 -5.77
C LEU A 49 18.07 -3.32 -5.00
N PHE A 50 18.27 -2.01 -5.12
CA PHE A 50 17.41 -1.01 -4.49
C PHE A 50 15.99 -1.04 -5.03
N ILE A 51 15.82 -1.12 -6.35
CA ILE A 51 14.51 -1.26 -6.98
C ILE A 51 13.83 -2.54 -6.48
N GLY A 52 14.54 -3.67 -6.47
CA GLY A 52 14.03 -4.93 -5.94
C GLY A 52 13.57 -4.82 -4.47
N MET A 53 14.36 -4.14 -3.64
CA MET A 53 14.02 -3.91 -2.23
C MET A 53 12.76 -3.05 -2.05
N VAL A 54 12.59 -1.99 -2.85
CA VAL A 54 11.38 -1.16 -2.82
C VAL A 54 10.15 -1.98 -3.22
N PHE A 55 10.25 -2.80 -4.27
CA PHE A 55 9.13 -3.67 -4.66
C PHE A 55 8.75 -4.65 -3.55
N LEU A 56 9.73 -5.29 -2.90
CA LEU A 56 9.46 -6.18 -1.76
C LEU A 56 8.80 -5.43 -0.59
N ALA A 57 9.24 -4.21 -0.29
CA ALA A 57 8.65 -3.38 0.76
C ALA A 57 7.20 -2.98 0.43
N LEU A 58 6.91 -2.63 -0.82
CA LEU A 58 5.56 -2.30 -1.28
C LEU A 58 4.63 -3.52 -1.24
N LEU A 59 5.11 -4.70 -1.64
CA LEU A 59 4.35 -5.95 -1.57
C LEU A 59 4.05 -6.35 -0.11
N GLY A 60 5.02 -6.21 0.79
CA GLY A 60 4.83 -6.51 2.21
C GLY A 60 3.81 -5.60 2.89
N ARG A 61 3.75 -4.32 2.48
CA ARG A 61 2.80 -3.32 3.01
C ARG A 61 1.34 -3.68 2.73
N ASN A 62 1.05 -4.45 1.69
CA ASN A 62 -0.31 -4.81 1.27
C ASN A 62 -0.86 -6.09 1.95
N SER A 63 -0.14 -6.69 2.90
CA SER A 63 -0.53 -7.98 3.53
C SER A 63 -1.56 -7.86 4.67
N GLY A 64 -1.97 -6.65 5.04
CA GLY A 64 -3.08 -6.45 5.99
C GLY A 64 -4.42 -6.77 5.32
N ARG A 65 -5.31 -7.48 6.02
CA ARG A 65 -6.74 -7.68 5.66
C ARG A 65 -7.50 -6.34 5.70
N VAL A 66 -7.13 -5.41 4.84
CA VAL A 66 -7.60 -4.04 4.81
C VAL A 66 -8.28 -3.81 3.47
N PHE A 67 -9.56 -3.48 3.52
CA PHE A 67 -10.28 -3.02 2.35
C PHE A 67 -10.01 -1.52 2.19
N SER A 68 -9.13 -1.17 1.26
CA SER A 68 -8.92 0.22 0.81
C SER A 68 -9.83 0.46 -0.39
N GLY A 69 -10.81 1.34 -0.25
CA GLY A 69 -11.78 1.62 -1.31
C GLY A 69 -12.71 2.75 -0.93
N LYS A 70 -13.56 3.19 -1.88
CA LYS A 70 -14.57 4.19 -1.56
C LYS A 70 -15.55 3.63 -0.54
N ARG A 71 -16.02 4.47 0.37
CA ARG A 71 -17.02 4.11 1.39
C ARG A 71 -18.25 3.41 0.77
N VAL A 72 -18.65 3.83 -0.43
CA VAL A 72 -19.77 3.24 -1.20
C VAL A 72 -19.48 1.79 -1.61
N ASP A 73 -18.26 1.48 -2.05
CA ASP A 73 -17.86 0.13 -2.46
C ASP A 73 -17.69 -0.79 -1.23
N ALA A 74 -17.23 -0.23 -0.11
CA ALA A 74 -17.16 -0.93 1.17
C ALA A 74 -18.57 -1.30 1.69
N ILE A 75 -19.54 -0.38 1.58
CA ILE A 75 -20.94 -0.63 1.94
C ILE A 75 -21.54 -1.71 1.03
N LYS A 76 -21.32 -1.63 -0.28
CA LYS A 76 -21.75 -2.69 -1.22
C LYS A 76 -21.11 -4.05 -0.92
N TRP A 77 -19.83 -4.06 -0.55
CA TRP A 77 -19.12 -5.29 -0.16
C TRP A 77 -19.66 -5.89 1.14
N LEU A 78 -20.03 -5.07 2.12
CA LEU A 78 -20.69 -5.53 3.36
C LEU A 78 -22.10 -6.06 3.11
N GLN A 79 -22.86 -5.39 2.24
CA GLN A 79 -24.23 -5.79 1.88
C GLN A 79 -24.25 -7.09 1.07
N SER A 80 -23.33 -7.28 0.12
CA SER A 80 -23.23 -8.50 -0.70
C SER A 80 -22.77 -9.73 0.09
N ASN A 81 -22.02 -9.56 1.17
CA ASN A 81 -21.58 -10.65 2.06
C ASN A 81 -22.55 -10.94 3.23
N GLY A 82 -23.79 -10.45 3.19
CA GLY A 82 -24.84 -10.87 4.13
C GLY A 82 -24.65 -10.43 5.59
N LYS A 83 -23.82 -9.41 5.85
CA LYS A 83 -23.76 -8.78 7.18
C LYS A 83 -24.85 -7.72 7.27
N ASP A 84 -26.02 -8.16 7.71
CA ASP A 84 -27.18 -7.32 8.02
C ASP A 84 -26.73 -6.19 8.96
N LEU A 85 -26.74 -4.96 8.44
CA LEU A 85 -26.46 -3.73 9.21
C LEU A 85 -27.75 -3.35 9.94
N ARG A 86 -28.14 -4.16 10.92
CA ARG A 86 -29.17 -3.83 11.91
C ARG A 86 -28.51 -3.33 13.19
#